data_AF-A0A5C9EYY1-F1
#
_entry.id   AF-A0A5C9EYY1-F1
#
_cell.length_a   1.000
_cell.length_b   1.000
_cell.length_c   1.000
_cell.angle_alpha   90.00
_cell.angle_beta   90.00
_cell.angle_gamma   90.00
#
_symmetry.space_group_name_H-M   'P 1'
#
loop_
_entity.id
_entity.type
_entity.pdbx_description
1 polymer ?
#
loop_
_entity_poly.entity_id
_entity_poly.type
_entity_poly.pdbx_seq_one_letter_code
_entity_poly.pdbx_strand_id
1 'polypeptide(L)'
;MKKCSFCEKNIGSLSFTCKYCSKIFCNSHRLPENHECTFVLISDSIEKLRYQDTLEFVNRDLSVADIYHYFTLKEFSPEKTIDMIQFILERSEDAQTRINCVHALKLLNLKHEKVFGLLEYCVISDKNKEVQHVAVNILKELYPKKSKNIIKWFDENDNRGRAG
;
A
#
# COMPACT_ATOMS: atom_id res chain seq x y z
N MET A 1 -16.10 -7.16 29.05
CA MET A 1 -15.97 -5.68 29.07
C MET A 1 -15.19 -5.27 27.83
N LYS A 2 -15.61 -4.21 27.12
CA LYS A 2 -14.85 -3.69 25.97
C LYS A 2 -13.71 -2.81 26.47
N LYS A 3 -12.56 -2.78 25.77
CA LYS A 3 -11.44 -1.87 26.07
C LYS A 3 -11.33 -0.80 24.99
N CYS A 4 -10.88 0.39 25.37
CA CYS A 4 -10.54 1.44 24.43
C CYS A 4 -9.29 1.03 23.63
N SER A 5 -9.34 1.09 22.30
CA SER A 5 -8.21 0.74 21.43
C SER A 5 -7.07 1.75 21.44
N PHE A 6 -7.22 2.90 22.12
CA PHE A 6 -6.17 3.91 22.27
C PHE A 6 -5.53 3.86 23.66
N CYS A 7 -6.33 3.95 24.74
CA CYS A 7 -5.79 4.03 26.11
C CYS A 7 -5.93 2.74 26.92
N GLU A 8 -6.44 1.66 26.33
CA GLU A 8 -6.58 0.31 26.91
C GLU A 8 -7.46 0.19 28.17
N LYS A 9 -8.02 1.30 28.66
CA LYS A 9 -8.95 1.31 29.79
C LYS A 9 -10.26 0.59 29.44
N ASN A 10 -10.83 -0.09 30.43
CA ASN A 10 -12.14 -0.73 30.30
C ASN A 10 -13.24 0.32 30.07
N ILE A 11 -14.11 0.06 29.10
CA ILE A 11 -15.27 0.88 28.76
C ILE A 11 -16.43 0.36 29.61
N GLY A 12 -16.91 1.20 30.53
CA GLY A 12 -17.96 0.83 31.49
C GLY A 12 -19.30 0.52 30.82
N SER A 13 -19.92 1.51 30.16
CA SER A 13 -21.29 1.40 29.65
C SER A 13 -21.43 1.70 28.16
N LEU A 14 -20.90 2.82 27.66
CA LEU A 14 -21.05 3.23 26.26
C LEU A 14 -19.73 3.18 25.48
N SER A 15 -19.70 2.36 24.42
CA SER A 15 -18.56 2.24 23.50
C SER A 15 -18.85 2.95 22.18
N PHE A 16 -17.88 3.69 21.65
CA PHE A 16 -17.97 4.38 20.37
C PHE A 16 -17.12 3.68 19.33
N THR A 17 -17.69 3.37 18.17
CA THR A 17 -16.93 2.80 17.06
C THR A 17 -16.62 3.92 16.08
N CYS A 18 -15.33 4.15 15.81
CA CYS A 18 -14.93 5.18 14.84
C CYS A 18 -15.37 4.77 13.43
N LYS A 19 -16.06 5.65 12.71
CA LYS A 19 -16.52 5.37 11.32
C LYS A 19 -15.36 5.22 10.33
N TYR A 20 -14.17 5.68 10.71
CA TYR A 20 -13.02 5.76 9.81
C TYR A 20 -12.01 4.63 10.01
N CYS A 21 -11.63 4.34 11.26
CA CYS A 21 -10.67 3.26 11.58
C CYS A 21 -11.33 2.00 12.14
N SER A 22 -12.65 1.99 12.35
CA SER A 22 -13.47 0.85 12.83
C SER A 22 -13.07 0.28 14.21
N LYS A 23 -12.13 0.90 14.91
CA LYS A 23 -11.73 0.56 16.29
C LYS A 23 -12.75 1.10 17.30
N ILE A 24 -12.69 0.55 18.52
CA ILE A 24 -13.63 0.87 19.61
C ILE A 24 -12.94 1.79 20.64
N PHE A 25 -13.62 2.88 21.01
CA PHE A 25 -13.07 3.90 21.90
C PHE A 25 -14.01 4.26 23.06
N CYS A 26 -13.41 4.77 24.13
CA CYS A 26 -14.12 5.36 25.26
C CYS A 26 -14.60 6.79 24.93
N ASN A 27 -15.41 7.39 25.80
CA ASN A 27 -15.95 8.74 25.61
C ASN A 27 -14.87 9.82 25.35
N SER A 28 -13.72 9.72 26.01
CA SER A 28 -12.59 10.67 25.86
C SER A 28 -11.93 10.57 24.48
N HIS A 29 -11.92 9.39 23.88
CA HIS A 29 -11.24 9.07 22.62
C HIS A 29 -12.23 8.79 21.48
N ARG A 30 -13.50 9.20 21.62
CA ARG A 30 -14.57 8.92 20.64
C ARG A 30 -14.41 9.69 19.33
N LEU A 31 -13.81 10.87 19.39
CA LEU A 31 -13.57 11.73 18.23
C LEU A 31 -12.24 11.35 17.58
N PRO A 32 -12.13 11.47 16.25
CA PRO A 32 -10.92 11.11 15.52
C PRO A 32 -9.65 11.82 16.01
N GLU A 33 -9.75 13.11 16.32
CA GLU A 33 -8.63 13.95 16.78
C GLU A 33 -8.10 13.47 18.14
N ASN A 34 -8.98 12.87 18.94
CA ASN A 34 -8.66 12.46 20.31
C ASN A 34 -8.07 11.05 20.40
N HIS A 35 -7.98 10.28 19.31
CA HIS A 35 -7.32 8.98 19.31
C HIS A 35 -6.28 8.83 18.22
N GLU A 36 -5.79 9.97 17.73
CA GLU A 36 -4.85 10.05 16.61
C GLU A 36 -5.35 9.21 15.43
N CYS A 37 -6.63 9.42 15.07
CA CYS A 37 -7.24 8.68 13.98
C CYS A 37 -6.48 9.00 12.71
N THR A 38 -5.96 7.96 12.08
CA THR A 38 -5.21 8.01 10.82
C THR A 38 -6.00 8.60 9.62
N PHE A 39 -7.23 9.07 9.81
CA PHE A 39 -8.15 9.50 8.75
C PHE A 39 -8.52 11.00 8.77
N VAL A 40 -8.36 11.73 9.89
CA VAL A 40 -8.94 13.09 10.02
C VAL A 40 -8.09 14.25 9.52
N LEU A 41 -6.88 14.00 9.01
CA LEU A 41 -6.04 15.07 8.45
C LEU A 41 -6.52 15.63 7.08
N ILE A 42 -7.74 15.31 6.62
CA ILE A 42 -8.09 15.32 5.18
C ILE A 42 -9.40 16.06 4.84
N SER A 43 -10.26 16.43 5.81
CA SER A 43 -11.64 16.82 5.48
C SER A 43 -11.85 18.24 4.94
N ASP A 44 -10.94 19.20 5.15
CA ASP A 44 -11.32 20.62 4.99
C ASP A 44 -10.88 21.27 3.66
N SER A 45 -10.22 20.55 2.74
CA SER A 45 -9.54 21.18 1.58
C SER A 45 -10.09 20.83 0.18
N ILE A 46 -11.15 20.03 0.06
CA ILE A 46 -11.45 19.32 -1.21
C ILE A 46 -12.30 20.11 -2.24
N GLU A 47 -12.91 21.24 -1.92
CA GLU A 47 -13.96 21.79 -2.82
C GLU A 47 -13.50 22.66 -4.02
N LYS A 48 -12.22 22.90 -4.26
CA LYS A 48 -11.79 23.72 -5.43
C LYS A 48 -10.42 23.31 -5.95
N LEU A 49 -10.36 22.51 -7.02
CA LEU A 49 -9.12 22.34 -7.79
C LEU A 49 -9.32 22.77 -9.25
N ARG A 50 -8.56 23.77 -9.69
CA ARG A 50 -8.46 24.29 -11.07
C ARG A 50 -7.25 23.65 -11.79
N TYR A 51 -7.23 23.75 -13.13
CA TYR A 51 -6.18 23.20 -14.02
C TYR A 51 -4.73 23.66 -13.71
N GLN A 52 -4.54 24.72 -12.92
CA GLN A 52 -3.21 25.15 -12.48
C GLN A 52 -2.70 24.33 -11.29
N ASP A 53 -3.60 23.78 -10.46
CA ASP A 53 -3.26 22.96 -9.30
C ASP A 53 -2.75 21.57 -9.70
N THR A 54 -3.09 21.11 -10.91
CA THR A 54 -2.54 19.88 -11.50
C THR A 54 -1.07 19.99 -11.91
N LEU A 55 -0.54 21.20 -12.11
CA LEU A 55 0.88 21.41 -12.46
C LEU A 55 1.78 21.48 -11.22
N GLU A 56 1.28 21.91 -10.06
CA GLU A 56 2.03 21.85 -8.79
C GLU A 56 2.13 20.42 -8.22
N PHE A 57 1.18 19.54 -8.53
CA PHE A 57 1.21 18.12 -8.12
C PHE A 57 2.28 17.29 -8.84
N VAL A 58 2.70 17.71 -10.04
CA VAL A 58 3.75 17.05 -10.84
C VAL A 58 5.14 17.16 -10.16
N ASN A 59 5.29 18.05 -9.17
CA ASN A 59 6.54 18.29 -8.45
C ASN A 59 6.56 17.78 -6.99
N ARG A 60 5.62 16.91 -6.60
CA ARG A 60 5.62 16.34 -5.24
C ARG A 60 6.26 14.95 -5.22
N ASP A 61 7.17 14.73 -4.28
CA ASP A 61 7.66 13.41 -3.91
C ASP A 61 6.52 12.63 -3.25
N LEU A 62 5.74 11.91 -4.06
CA LEU A 62 4.62 11.11 -3.60
C LEU A 62 5.13 9.83 -2.95
N SER A 63 4.63 9.53 -1.75
CA SER A 63 4.87 8.27 -1.08
C SER A 63 3.86 7.20 -1.51
N VAL A 64 4.17 5.94 -1.22
CA VAL A 64 3.23 4.82 -1.45
C VAL A 64 1.94 4.99 -0.64
N ALA A 65 2.02 5.61 0.53
CA ALA A 65 0.85 5.90 1.36
C ALA A 65 -0.07 6.93 0.70
N ASP A 66 0.48 7.95 0.05
CA ASP A 66 -0.28 8.97 -0.68
C ASP A 66 -1.03 8.33 -1.86
N ILE A 67 -0.36 7.44 -2.61
CA ILE A 67 -1.01 6.73 -3.73
C ILE A 67 -2.17 5.86 -3.24
N TYR A 68 -1.97 5.08 -2.18
CA TYR A 68 -3.02 4.26 -1.59
C TYR A 68 -4.21 5.13 -1.17
N HIS A 69 -3.92 6.25 -0.49
CA HIS A 69 -4.92 7.21 -0.06
C HIS A 69 -5.75 7.73 -1.23
N TYR A 70 -5.12 8.31 -2.26
CA TYR A 70 -5.83 8.88 -3.41
C TYR A 70 -6.63 7.84 -4.20
N PHE A 71 -6.12 6.61 -4.36
CA PHE A 71 -6.88 5.55 -5.01
C PHE A 71 -8.13 5.15 -4.21
N THR A 72 -8.01 5.04 -2.87
CA THR A 72 -9.17 4.67 -2.03
C THR A 72 -10.25 5.74 -2.02
N LEU A 73 -9.87 7.02 -2.14
CA LEU A 73 -10.80 8.13 -2.33
C LEU A 73 -11.40 8.20 -3.75
N LYS A 74 -11.03 7.28 -4.64
CA LYS A 74 -11.45 7.26 -6.06
C LYS A 74 -10.99 8.49 -6.85
N GLU A 75 -9.97 9.20 -6.36
CA GLU A 75 -9.36 10.31 -7.08
C GLU A 75 -8.51 9.82 -8.25
N PHE A 76 -7.96 8.60 -8.15
CA PHE A 76 -7.24 7.93 -9.25
C PHE A 76 -7.95 6.66 -9.73
N SER A 77 -7.88 6.44 -11.05
CA SER A 77 -8.29 5.18 -11.65
C SER A 77 -7.27 4.08 -11.33
N PRO A 78 -7.66 2.80 -11.41
CA PRO A 78 -6.74 1.66 -11.28
C PRO A 78 -5.49 1.80 -12.15
N GLU A 79 -5.64 2.22 -13.40
CA GLU A 79 -4.55 2.37 -14.37
C GLU A 79 -3.57 3.45 -13.92
N LYS A 80 -4.10 4.63 -13.54
CA LYS A 80 -3.26 5.75 -13.07
C LYS A 80 -2.51 5.38 -11.79
N THR A 81 -3.16 4.65 -10.88
CA THR A 81 -2.51 4.14 -9.66
C THR A 81 -1.39 3.15 -9.97
N ILE A 82 -1.58 2.24 -10.94
CA ILE A 82 -0.53 1.31 -11.38
C ILE A 82 0.66 2.08 -11.95
N ASP A 83 0.41 3.07 -12.82
CA ASP A 83 1.46 3.85 -13.46
C ASP A 83 2.27 4.66 -12.43
N MET A 84 1.62 5.19 -11.38
CA MET A 84 2.31 5.86 -10.27
C MET A 84 3.15 4.91 -9.41
N ILE A 85 2.61 3.72 -9.09
CA ILE A 85 3.37 2.70 -8.34
C ILE A 85 4.59 2.25 -9.14
N GLN A 86 4.42 2.03 -10.44
CA GLN A 86 5.52 1.69 -11.35
C GLN A 86 6.61 2.77 -11.32
N PHE A 87 6.22 4.05 -11.44
CA PHE A 87 7.17 5.16 -11.41
C PHE A 87 8.02 5.20 -10.13
N ILE A 88 7.40 5.04 -8.95
CA ILE A 88 8.13 4.99 -7.67
C ILE A 88 9.04 3.77 -7.62
N LEU A 89 8.52 2.61 -8.02
CA LEU A 89 9.24 1.34 -7.94
C LEU A 89 10.52 1.35 -8.81
N GLU A 90 10.46 1.92 -10.00
CA GLU A 90 11.59 1.99 -10.94
C GLU A 90 12.66 3.01 -10.52
N ARG A 91 12.27 4.08 -9.81
CA ARG A 91 13.18 5.19 -9.46
C ARG A 91 13.77 5.07 -8.06
N SER A 92 13.15 4.30 -7.17
CA SER A 92 13.59 4.21 -5.78
C SER A 92 14.81 3.30 -5.62
N GLU A 93 15.90 3.85 -5.10
CA GLU A 93 17.06 3.06 -4.66
C GLU A 93 16.80 2.36 -3.31
N ASP A 94 15.83 2.83 -2.53
CA ASP A 94 15.46 2.27 -1.23
C ASP A 94 14.62 1.00 -1.37
N ALA A 95 15.13 -0.11 -0.81
CA ALA A 95 14.47 -1.41 -0.88
C ALA A 95 13.12 -1.43 -0.15
N GLN A 96 13.00 -0.73 0.97
CA GLN A 96 11.75 -0.72 1.75
C GLN A 96 10.62 -0.02 0.98
N THR A 97 10.92 1.07 0.30
CA THR A 97 9.99 1.76 -0.59
C THR A 97 9.50 0.85 -1.71
N ARG A 98 10.41 0.08 -2.33
CA ARG A 98 10.02 -0.90 -3.35
C ARG A 98 9.16 -2.03 -2.77
N ILE A 99 9.49 -2.56 -1.59
CA ILE A 99 8.64 -3.53 -0.86
C ILE A 99 7.23 -2.98 -0.62
N ASN A 100 7.14 -1.72 -0.18
CA ASN A 100 5.86 -1.05 0.05
C ASN A 100 5.03 -0.95 -1.24
N CYS A 101 5.67 -0.62 -2.37
CA CYS A 101 5.01 -0.61 -3.68
C CYS A 101 4.44 -1.99 -4.05
N VAL A 102 5.22 -3.06 -3.88
CA VAL A 102 4.77 -4.43 -4.18
C VAL A 102 3.57 -4.82 -3.29
N HIS A 103 3.60 -4.47 -2.00
CA HIS A 103 2.46 -4.69 -1.10
C HIS A 103 1.22 -3.85 -1.49
N ALA A 104 1.39 -2.61 -1.94
CA ALA A 104 0.29 -1.78 -2.40
C ALA A 104 -0.44 -2.42 -3.59
N LEU A 105 0.28 -2.98 -4.56
CA LEU A 105 -0.32 -3.70 -5.69
C LEU A 105 -1.24 -4.84 -5.23
N LYS A 106 -0.83 -5.58 -4.20
CA LYS A 106 -1.65 -6.64 -3.58
C LYS A 106 -2.86 -6.08 -2.84
N LEU A 107 -2.66 -5.11 -1.95
CA LEU A 107 -3.72 -4.56 -1.11
C LEU A 107 -4.84 -3.92 -1.93
N LEU A 108 -4.48 -3.26 -3.02
CA LEU A 108 -5.45 -2.64 -3.93
C LEU A 108 -6.19 -3.66 -4.82
N ASN A 109 -5.83 -4.95 -4.75
CA ASN A 109 -6.42 -6.05 -5.50
C ASN A 109 -6.53 -5.74 -7.01
N LEU A 110 -5.49 -5.10 -7.54
CA LEU A 110 -5.44 -4.68 -8.94
C LEU A 110 -5.15 -5.91 -9.80
N LYS A 111 -6.20 -6.58 -10.28
CA LYS A 111 -6.08 -7.75 -11.18
C LYS A 111 -5.91 -7.30 -12.63
N HIS A 112 -4.83 -6.57 -12.89
CA HIS A 112 -4.48 -6.06 -14.21
C HIS A 112 -3.26 -6.80 -14.77
N GLU A 113 -3.14 -6.96 -16.09
CA GLU A 113 -1.96 -7.61 -16.70
C GLU A 113 -0.66 -6.85 -16.39
N LYS A 114 -0.71 -5.51 -16.38
CA LYS A 114 0.41 -4.66 -15.93
C LYS A 114 0.94 -5.04 -14.55
N VAL A 115 0.07 -5.39 -13.61
CA VAL A 115 0.48 -5.74 -12.23
C VAL A 115 1.30 -7.03 -12.23
N PHE A 116 0.93 -8.02 -13.06
CA PHE A 116 1.74 -9.21 -13.24
C PHE A 116 3.14 -8.85 -13.78
N GLY A 117 3.22 -8.00 -14.81
CA GLY A 117 4.49 -7.57 -15.41
C GLY A 117 5.40 -6.83 -14.42
N LEU A 118 4.83 -5.95 -13.58
CA LEU A 118 5.59 -5.25 -12.53
C LEU A 118 6.15 -6.22 -11.49
N LEU A 119 5.33 -7.17 -11.03
CA LEU A 119 5.79 -8.18 -10.08
C LEU A 119 6.86 -9.09 -10.70
N GLU A 120 6.72 -9.49 -11.95
CA GLU A 120 7.72 -10.28 -12.68
C GLU A 120 9.05 -9.51 -12.80
N TYR A 121 9.00 -8.24 -13.17
CA TYR A 121 10.17 -7.37 -13.18
C TYR A 121 10.88 -7.32 -11.82
N CYS A 122 10.13 -7.18 -10.73
CA CYS A 122 10.70 -7.19 -9.38
C CYS A 122 11.42 -8.51 -9.05
N VAL A 123 10.87 -9.65 -9.49
CA VAL A 123 11.49 -10.96 -9.26
C VAL A 123 12.78 -11.12 -10.06
N ILE A 124 12.79 -10.68 -11.32
CA ILE A 124 13.92 -10.91 -12.24
C ILE A 124 15.05 -9.91 -12.00
N SER A 125 14.71 -8.64 -11.84
CA SER A 125 15.66 -7.54 -12.04
C SER A 125 15.96 -6.75 -10.77
N ASP A 126 15.18 -6.89 -9.69
CA ASP A 126 15.49 -6.15 -8.46
C ASP A 126 16.81 -6.66 -7.86
N LYS A 127 17.65 -5.73 -7.40
CA LYS A 127 18.95 -6.06 -6.79
C LYS A 127 18.81 -6.57 -5.36
N ASN A 128 17.72 -6.22 -4.68
CA ASN A 128 17.47 -6.60 -3.30
C ASN A 128 16.68 -7.91 -3.23
N LYS A 129 17.25 -8.90 -2.53
CA LYS A 129 16.66 -10.23 -2.39
C LYS A 129 15.31 -10.23 -1.67
N GLU A 130 15.12 -9.36 -0.69
CA GLU A 130 13.84 -9.27 0.03
C GLU A 130 12.72 -8.80 -0.89
N VAL A 131 12.97 -7.80 -1.73
CA VAL A 131 11.99 -7.35 -2.74
C VAL A 131 11.60 -8.50 -3.67
N GLN A 132 12.58 -9.28 -4.17
CA GLN A 132 12.32 -10.45 -5.01
C GLN A 132 11.43 -11.47 -4.28
N HIS A 133 11.74 -11.82 -3.03
CA HIS A 133 10.97 -12.80 -2.25
C HIS A 133 9.53 -12.32 -2.00
N VAL A 134 9.34 -11.04 -1.64
CA VAL A 134 8.01 -10.46 -1.44
C VAL A 134 7.20 -10.51 -2.75
N ALA A 135 7.80 -10.15 -3.88
CA ALA A 135 7.15 -10.21 -5.18
C ALA A 135 6.74 -11.65 -5.58
N VAL A 136 7.60 -12.65 -5.33
CA VAL A 136 7.28 -14.08 -5.55
C VAL A 136 6.08 -14.52 -4.72
N ASN A 137 6.04 -14.16 -3.43
CA ASN A 137 4.93 -14.53 -2.55
C ASN A 137 3.62 -13.92 -3.06
N ILE A 138 3.65 -12.65 -3.48
CA ILE A 138 2.47 -11.97 -4.01
C ILE A 138 2.03 -12.56 -5.37
N LEU A 139 2.97 -12.96 -6.24
CA LEU A 139 2.67 -13.66 -7.49
C LEU A 139 2.00 -15.03 -7.26
N LYS A 140 2.40 -15.77 -6.22
CA LYS A 140 1.76 -17.04 -5.83
C LYS A 140 0.30 -16.82 -5.42
N GLU A 141 0.05 -15.76 -4.68
CA GLU A 141 -1.30 -15.44 -4.18
C GLU A 141 -2.23 -14.89 -5.28
N LEU A 142 -1.76 -13.90 -6.05
CA LEU A 142 -2.60 -13.21 -7.03
C LEU A 142 -2.72 -13.98 -8.36
N TYR A 143 -1.68 -14.71 -8.77
CA TYR A 143 -1.57 -15.32 -10.10
C TYR A 143 -1.08 -16.78 -10.10
N PRO A 144 -1.62 -17.68 -9.25
CA PRO A 144 -1.06 -19.01 -8.97
C PRO A 144 -0.83 -19.89 -10.21
N LYS A 145 -1.64 -19.74 -11.26
CA LYS A 145 -1.46 -20.48 -12.52
C LYS A 145 -0.43 -19.83 -13.44
N LYS A 146 -0.46 -18.50 -13.59
CA LYS A 146 0.40 -17.74 -14.51
C LYS A 146 1.83 -17.61 -13.99
N SER A 147 2.04 -17.63 -12.67
CA SER A 147 3.35 -17.44 -12.04
C SER A 147 4.23 -18.69 -11.94
N LYS A 148 3.78 -19.88 -12.39
CA LYS A 148 4.52 -21.14 -12.22
C LYS A 148 5.95 -21.08 -12.78
N ASN A 149 6.12 -20.54 -13.97
CA ASN A 149 7.42 -20.49 -14.64
C ASN A 149 8.38 -19.53 -13.93
N ILE A 150 7.89 -18.36 -13.51
CA ILE A 150 8.74 -17.37 -12.85
C ILE A 150 9.14 -17.82 -11.43
N ILE A 151 8.25 -18.52 -10.71
CA ILE A 151 8.58 -19.12 -9.41
C ILE A 151 9.67 -20.18 -9.58
N LYS A 152 9.53 -21.07 -10.57
CA LYS A 152 10.55 -22.10 -10.84
C LYS A 152 11.91 -21.46 -11.15
N TRP A 153 11.91 -20.44 -12.01
CA TRP A 153 13.12 -19.67 -12.32
C TRP A 153 13.73 -19.04 -11.06
N PHE A 154 12.90 -18.44 -10.20
CA PHE A 154 13.38 -17.84 -8.95
C PHE A 154 14.02 -18.87 -8.03
N ASP A 155 13.36 -20.01 -7.78
CA ASP A 155 13.88 -21.06 -6.92
C ASP A 155 15.22 -21.63 -7.44
N GLU A 156 15.37 -21.81 -8.75
CA GLU A 156 16.61 -22.26 -9.38
C GLU A 156 17.78 -21.27 -9.21
N ASN A 157 17.48 -19.96 -9.24
CA ASN A 157 18.50 -18.92 -9.14
C ASN A 157 18.81 -18.49 -7.70
N ASP A 158 17.84 -18.59 -6.77
CA ASP A 158 18.08 -18.29 -5.36
C ASP A 158 18.99 -19.34 -4.70
N ASN A 159 18.84 -20.62 -5.06
CA ASN A 159 19.68 -21.70 -4.56
C ASN A 159 21.14 -21.59 -4.98
N ARG A 160 21.44 -20.99 -6.15
CA ARG A 160 22.81 -20.76 -6.61
C ARG A 160 23.56 -19.72 -5.78
N GLY A 161 22.84 -18.78 -5.15
CA GLY A 161 23.42 -17.76 -4.27
C GLY A 161 23.75 -18.25 -2.85
N ARG A 162 23.31 -19.45 -2.47
CA ARG A 162 23.55 -20.04 -1.13
C ARG A 162 24.65 -21.11 -1.10
N ALA A 163 25.16 -21.50 -2.27
CA ALA A 163 26.18 -22.54 -2.44
C ALA A 163 27.60 -21.99 -2.68
N GLY A 164 27.80 -20.67 -2.50
CA GLY A 164 29.07 -19.97 -2.65
C GLY A 164 29.49 -19.25 -1.37
#